data_AF-A0A5R9QKF5-F1
#
_entry.id   AF-A0A5R9QKF5-F1
#
_cell.length_a   1.000
_cell.length_b   1.000
_cell.length_c   1.000
_cell.angle_alpha   90.00
_cell.angle_beta   90.00
_cell.angle_gamma   90.00
#
_symmetry.space_group_name_H-M   'P 1'
#
loop_
_entity.id
_entity.type
_entity.pdbx_description
1 polymer ?
#
loop_
_entity_poly.entity_id
_entity_poly.type
_entity_poly.pdbx_seq_one_letter_code
_entity_poly.pdbx_strand_id
1 'polypeptide(L)'
;MQFFSNNWCVAFLGVIASIAAFFVSYTIIIKPPYRMERYHGEQVVEINQDLSRIKGSGGRIVLDLDDSNDWSHVWAMVVGIGVNAKRQGESIFCINKNWHISFTKQLQCSPEELANSKRLVVRRSVEGGARVPEIDLGGISFFEYAPPFALASGALTLKKDRDLFSDYLLGSGWTAPDESFTWSVGSRATINLPPLPAGSHVALDLGAFVPVPDSHQRVIVSADGIEQCAVEFTMAIGRQKVEISPAGIGKPIQIILQIEKPISPASVGMGQDNRQLGVALYGIEVSPANVSN
;
A
#
# COMPACT_ATOMS: atom_id res chain seq x y z
N MET A 1 -48.53 8.69 61.71
CA MET A 1 -48.74 8.09 60.37
C MET A 1 -48.51 9.14 59.27
N GLN A 2 -47.29 9.64 59.09
CA GLN A 2 -46.97 10.60 58.01
C GLN A 2 -45.65 10.28 57.26
N PHE A 3 -45.01 9.15 57.56
CA PHE A 3 -43.71 8.78 56.97
C PHE A 3 -43.79 7.90 55.70
N PHE A 4 -44.98 7.50 55.27
CA PHE A 4 -45.15 6.57 54.14
C PHE A 4 -45.57 7.20 52.80
N SER A 5 -45.88 8.51 52.75
CA SER A 5 -46.29 9.15 51.49
C SER A 5 -45.14 9.69 50.64
N ASN A 6 -43.96 9.94 51.21
CA ASN A 6 -42.85 10.58 50.48
C ASN A 6 -41.97 9.59 49.68
N ASN A 7 -41.99 8.30 49.98
CA ASN A 7 -41.16 7.31 49.27
C ASN A 7 -41.70 6.96 47.88
N TRP A 8 -43.01 7.09 47.66
CA TRP A 8 -43.62 6.76 46.36
C TRP A 8 -43.25 7.77 45.27
N CYS A 9 -43.17 9.06 45.61
CA CYS A 9 -42.72 10.09 44.66
C CYS A 9 -41.26 9.89 44.22
N VAL A 10 -40.37 9.54 45.16
CA VAL A 10 -38.96 9.30 44.84
C VAL A 10 -38.79 8.06 43.97
N ALA A 11 -39.53 6.99 44.26
CA ALA A 11 -39.52 5.78 43.45
C ALA A 11 -40.05 6.03 42.03
N PHE A 12 -41.13 6.80 41.88
CA PHE A 12 -41.73 7.11 40.58
C PHE A 12 -40.80 7.98 39.71
N LEU A 13 -40.12 8.97 40.32
CA LEU A 13 -39.11 9.79 39.65
C LEU A 13 -37.91 8.96 39.19
N GLY A 14 -37.46 7.99 40.00
CA GLY A 14 -36.38 7.07 39.62
C GLY A 14 -36.71 6.19 38.41
N VAL A 15 -37.96 5.69 38.33
CA VAL A 15 -38.43 4.89 37.18
C VAL A 15 -38.51 5.74 35.92
N ILE A 16 -39.08 6.95 36.00
CA ILE A 16 -39.17 7.87 34.85
C ILE A 16 -37.78 8.25 34.35
N ALA A 17 -36.84 8.57 35.26
CA ALA A 17 -35.47 8.89 34.89
C ALA A 17 -34.76 7.71 34.21
N SER A 18 -35.00 6.48 34.67
CA SER A 18 -34.43 5.26 34.08
C SER A 18 -34.98 4.98 32.69
N ILE A 19 -36.30 5.16 32.49
CA ILE A 19 -36.94 5.02 31.17
C ILE A 19 -36.41 6.11 30.22
N ALA A 20 -36.30 7.36 30.68
CA ALA A 20 -35.75 8.44 29.87
C ALA A 20 -34.28 8.17 29.49
N ALA A 21 -33.45 7.73 30.44
CA ALA A 21 -32.07 7.35 30.19
C ALA A 21 -31.97 6.18 29.20
N PHE A 22 -32.88 5.20 29.30
CA PHE A 22 -32.95 4.10 28.33
C PHE A 22 -33.31 4.60 26.93
N PHE A 23 -34.33 5.46 26.77
CA PHE A 23 -34.71 6.02 25.48
C PHE A 23 -33.62 6.91 24.87
N VAL A 24 -32.94 7.72 25.68
CA VAL A 24 -31.81 8.54 25.23
C VAL A 24 -30.64 7.65 24.81
N SER A 25 -30.30 6.63 25.60
CA SER A 25 -29.22 5.69 25.25
C SER A 25 -29.57 4.88 24.00
N TYR A 26 -30.82 4.41 23.88
CA TYR A 26 -31.33 3.68 22.72
C TYR A 26 -31.26 4.51 21.45
N THR A 27 -31.66 5.79 21.51
CA THR A 27 -31.57 6.70 20.36
C THR A 27 -30.14 7.06 19.99
N ILE A 28 -29.21 7.14 20.96
CA ILE A 28 -27.78 7.34 20.70
C ILE A 28 -27.15 6.08 20.08
N ILE A 29 -27.53 4.89 20.54
CA ILE A 29 -27.05 3.59 20.03
C ILE A 29 -27.58 3.30 18.62
N ILE A 30 -28.82 3.69 18.33
CA ILE A 30 -29.46 3.44 17.02
C ILE A 30 -29.09 4.46 15.98
N LYS A 31 -28.65 5.67 16.36
CA LYS A 31 -28.02 6.56 15.38
C LYS A 31 -26.84 5.80 14.79
N PRO A 32 -26.88 5.47 13.48
CA PRO A 32 -25.74 4.86 12.83
C PRO A 32 -24.56 5.80 13.12
N PRO A 33 -23.40 5.30 13.59
CA PRO A 33 -22.25 6.17 13.76
C PRO A 33 -22.06 6.95 12.46
N TYR A 34 -21.73 8.24 12.55
CA TYR A 34 -21.56 9.17 11.42
C TYR A 34 -20.73 8.62 10.23
N ARG A 35 -20.00 7.53 10.44
CA ARG A 35 -19.26 6.77 9.41
C ARG A 35 -20.11 5.78 8.59
N MET A 36 -21.37 5.51 8.92
CA MET A 36 -22.23 4.52 8.22
C MET A 36 -22.66 4.96 6.83
N GLU A 37 -22.78 6.27 6.57
CA GLU A 37 -23.06 6.78 5.22
C GLU A 37 -21.97 6.36 4.22
N ARG A 38 -20.72 6.20 4.66
CA ARG A 38 -19.62 5.72 3.81
C ARG A 38 -19.71 4.24 3.43
N TYR A 39 -20.47 3.43 4.18
CA TYR A 39 -20.59 1.99 3.96
C TYR A 39 -21.90 1.58 3.26
N HIS A 40 -22.81 2.53 3.08
CA HIS A 40 -24.14 2.34 2.49
C HIS A 40 -24.41 3.28 1.31
N GLY A 41 -23.40 4.01 0.85
CA GLY A 41 -23.52 4.86 -0.32
C GLY A 41 -23.88 4.06 -1.56
N GLU A 42 -24.66 4.65 -2.45
CA GLU A 42 -25.03 4.09 -3.76
C GLU A 42 -23.79 3.62 -4.54
N GLN A 43 -22.70 4.39 -4.44
CA GLN A 43 -21.43 4.05 -5.08
C GLN A 43 -20.84 2.72 -4.58
N VAL A 44 -21.00 2.37 -3.30
CA VAL A 44 -20.49 1.10 -2.75
C VAL A 44 -21.25 -0.09 -3.36
N VAL A 45 -22.57 0.07 -3.55
CA VAL A 45 -23.42 -0.96 -4.16
C VAL A 45 -23.07 -1.13 -5.63
N GLU A 46 -22.92 -0.04 -6.36
CA GLU A 46 -22.58 -0.05 -7.79
C GLU A 46 -21.19 -0.64 -8.03
N ILE A 47 -20.16 -0.22 -7.28
CA ILE A 47 -18.82 -0.82 -7.36
C ILE A 47 -18.86 -2.31 -7.02
N ASN A 48 -19.64 -2.72 -6.01
CA ASN A 48 -19.78 -4.14 -5.67
C ASN A 48 -20.37 -4.94 -6.84
N GLN A 49 -21.40 -4.42 -7.51
CA GLN A 49 -22.00 -5.06 -8.68
C GLN A 49 -21.00 -5.14 -9.85
N ASP A 50 -20.23 -4.07 -10.08
CA ASP A 50 -19.20 -4.03 -11.12
C ASP A 50 -18.11 -5.08 -10.87
N LEU A 51 -17.65 -5.19 -9.63
CA LEU A 51 -16.68 -6.21 -9.23
C LEU A 51 -17.26 -7.63 -9.38
N SER A 52 -18.53 -7.86 -9.03
CA SER A 52 -19.18 -9.16 -9.26
C SER A 52 -19.28 -9.49 -10.76
N ARG A 53 -19.52 -8.49 -11.63
CA ARG A 53 -19.49 -8.67 -13.08
C ARG A 53 -18.09 -8.99 -13.61
N ILE A 54 -17.07 -8.27 -13.13
CA ILE A 54 -15.66 -8.49 -13.50
C ILE A 54 -15.18 -9.87 -13.04
N LYS A 55 -15.58 -10.30 -11.85
CA LYS A 55 -15.26 -11.61 -11.31
C LYS A 55 -15.78 -12.75 -12.19
N GLY A 56 -16.99 -12.58 -12.74
CA GLY A 56 -17.67 -13.63 -13.50
C GLY A 56 -17.85 -14.92 -12.69
N SER A 57 -17.60 -16.07 -13.32
CA SER A 57 -17.60 -17.38 -12.66
C SER A 57 -16.26 -17.78 -12.02
N GLY A 58 -15.26 -16.89 -12.05
CA GLY A 58 -13.92 -17.14 -11.53
C GLY A 58 -13.83 -17.10 -10.01
N GLY A 59 -12.62 -17.38 -9.50
CA GLY A 59 -12.26 -17.18 -8.08
C GLY A 59 -12.37 -15.72 -7.63
N ARG A 60 -11.84 -15.39 -6.45
CA ARG A 60 -11.87 -14.00 -5.95
C ARG A 60 -10.93 -13.11 -6.77
N ILE A 61 -11.31 -11.85 -6.99
CA ILE A 61 -10.44 -10.82 -7.56
C ILE A 61 -9.35 -10.47 -6.53
N VAL A 62 -8.11 -10.34 -6.96
CA VAL A 62 -7.01 -9.87 -6.11
C VAL A 62 -6.99 -8.34 -6.14
N LEU A 63 -7.09 -7.69 -4.99
CA LEU A 63 -6.94 -6.24 -4.87
C LEU A 63 -5.58 -5.88 -4.26
N ASP A 64 -4.85 -5.04 -4.96
CA ASP A 64 -3.71 -4.30 -4.43
C ASP A 64 -4.16 -2.90 -4.08
N LEU A 65 -4.22 -2.59 -2.78
CA LEU A 65 -4.66 -1.28 -2.33
C LEU A 65 -3.48 -0.32 -2.32
N ASP A 66 -3.63 0.85 -2.91
CA ASP A 66 -2.65 1.93 -2.88
C ASP A 66 -2.85 2.79 -1.63
N ASP A 67 -1.81 2.91 -0.80
CA ASP A 67 -1.80 3.72 0.42
C ASP A 67 -1.06 5.07 0.24
N SER A 68 -0.62 5.38 -0.99
CA SER A 68 0.16 6.59 -1.27
C SER A 68 -0.67 7.88 -1.26
N ASN A 69 -1.96 7.81 -1.62
CA ASN A 69 -2.84 8.99 -1.70
C ASN A 69 -4.21 8.71 -1.06
N ASP A 70 -4.54 9.46 -0.02
CA ASP A 70 -5.78 9.34 0.77
C ASP A 70 -6.13 7.89 1.13
N TRP A 71 -5.19 7.22 1.81
CA TRP A 71 -5.37 5.86 2.31
C TRP A 71 -6.69 5.69 3.07
N SER A 72 -7.12 6.71 3.82
CA SER A 72 -8.35 6.69 4.61
C SER A 72 -9.59 6.49 3.75
N HIS A 73 -9.63 7.09 2.55
CA HIS A 73 -10.72 6.95 1.60
C HIS A 73 -10.69 5.60 0.90
N VAL A 74 -9.53 5.18 0.38
CA VAL A 74 -9.33 3.87 -0.27
C VAL A 74 -9.75 2.75 0.67
N TRP A 75 -9.24 2.76 1.90
CA TRP A 75 -9.59 1.80 2.94
C TRP A 75 -11.10 1.79 3.25
N ALA A 76 -11.70 2.96 3.48
CA ALA A 76 -13.10 3.05 3.87
C ALA A 76 -14.04 2.50 2.78
N MET A 77 -13.77 2.83 1.52
CA MET A 77 -14.52 2.33 0.37
C MET A 77 -14.41 0.81 0.22
N VAL A 78 -13.19 0.26 0.26
CA VAL A 78 -12.95 -1.19 0.12
C VAL A 78 -13.59 -1.99 1.27
N VAL A 79 -13.55 -1.47 2.50
CA VAL A 79 -14.28 -2.06 3.63
C VAL A 79 -15.78 -2.03 3.38
N GLY A 80 -16.33 -0.93 2.88
CA GLY A 80 -17.76 -0.82 2.53
C GLY A 80 -18.19 -1.87 1.50
N ILE A 81 -17.42 -2.02 0.43
CA ILE A 81 -17.65 -3.01 -0.61
C ILE A 81 -17.60 -4.42 0.00
N GLY A 82 -16.59 -4.74 0.82
CA GLY A 82 -16.48 -6.03 1.48
C GLY A 82 -17.65 -6.35 2.42
N VAL A 83 -18.14 -5.35 3.17
CA VAL A 83 -19.34 -5.50 4.02
C VAL A 83 -20.59 -5.71 3.16
N ASN A 84 -20.73 -5.00 2.04
CA ASN A 84 -21.85 -5.16 1.11
C ASN A 84 -21.88 -6.57 0.51
N ALA A 85 -20.75 -7.05 -0.02
CA ALA A 85 -20.59 -8.40 -0.55
C ALA A 85 -20.97 -9.46 0.50
N LYS A 86 -20.46 -9.31 1.73
CA LYS A 86 -20.72 -10.28 2.81
C LYS A 86 -22.19 -10.34 3.21
N ARG A 87 -22.92 -9.22 3.16
CA ARG A 87 -24.38 -9.20 3.40
C ARG A 87 -25.16 -9.95 2.33
N GLN A 88 -24.63 -10.00 1.10
CA GLN A 88 -25.20 -10.77 0.00
C GLN A 88 -24.73 -12.23 0.01
N GLY A 89 -23.91 -12.64 0.99
CA GLY A 89 -23.33 -13.98 1.05
C GLY A 89 -22.20 -14.20 0.03
N GLU A 90 -21.69 -13.13 -0.59
CA GLU A 90 -20.65 -13.21 -1.61
C GLU A 90 -19.25 -13.02 -1.04
N SER A 91 -18.27 -13.66 -1.68
CA SER A 91 -16.85 -13.36 -1.52
C SER A 91 -16.29 -12.99 -2.88
N ILE A 92 -16.16 -11.69 -3.12
CA ILE A 92 -15.84 -11.16 -4.45
C ILE A 92 -14.33 -11.00 -4.63
N PHE A 93 -13.64 -10.60 -3.56
CA PHE A 93 -12.22 -10.25 -3.63
C PHE A 93 -11.41 -10.71 -2.41
N CYS A 94 -10.09 -10.65 -2.56
CA CYS A 94 -9.09 -10.76 -1.52
C CYS A 94 -8.12 -9.57 -1.60
N ILE A 95 -7.40 -9.28 -0.51
CA ILE A 95 -6.42 -8.19 -0.39
C ILE A 95 -5.02 -8.79 -0.36
N ASN A 96 -4.17 -8.30 -1.27
CA ASN A 96 -2.78 -8.73 -1.39
C ASN A 96 -1.80 -7.69 -0.83
N LYS A 97 -1.91 -6.43 -1.26
CA LYS A 97 -1.09 -5.31 -0.77
C LYS A 97 -1.85 -4.41 0.21
N ASN A 98 -1.11 -3.82 1.15
CA ASN A 98 -1.60 -2.85 2.13
C ASN A 98 -2.80 -3.36 2.97
N TRP A 99 -2.65 -4.58 3.48
CA TRP A 99 -3.64 -5.21 4.36
C TRP A 99 -3.73 -4.48 5.72
N HIS A 100 -4.96 -4.20 6.16
CA HIS A 100 -5.29 -3.58 7.43
C HIS A 100 -6.10 -4.52 8.33
N ILE A 101 -6.06 -4.32 9.66
CA ILE A 101 -6.75 -5.16 10.65
C ILE A 101 -8.28 -5.27 10.44
N SER A 102 -8.88 -4.33 9.72
CA SER A 102 -10.30 -4.37 9.35
C SER A 102 -10.63 -5.45 8.33
N PHE A 103 -9.63 -5.92 7.57
CA PHE A 103 -9.76 -7.09 6.71
C PHE A 103 -9.48 -8.32 7.58
N THR A 104 -10.35 -9.31 7.54
CA THR A 104 -10.09 -10.57 8.27
C THR A 104 -8.99 -11.37 7.57
N LYS A 105 -8.38 -12.36 8.25
CA LYS A 105 -7.46 -13.31 7.59
C LYS A 105 -8.10 -14.00 6.37
N GLN A 106 -9.42 -14.19 6.39
CA GLN A 106 -10.15 -14.78 5.26
C GLN A 106 -10.12 -13.89 4.02
N LEU A 107 -9.97 -12.57 4.18
CA LEU A 107 -9.81 -11.63 3.06
C LEU A 107 -8.37 -11.52 2.57
N GLN A 108 -7.40 -12.20 3.16
CA GLN A 108 -6.04 -12.23 2.62
C GLN A 108 -6.00 -13.16 1.40
N CYS A 109 -5.28 -12.75 0.35
CA CYS A 109 -5.12 -13.58 -0.84
C CYS A 109 -4.26 -14.81 -0.56
N SER A 110 -4.64 -15.95 -1.15
CA SER A 110 -3.82 -17.16 -1.18
C SER A 110 -2.78 -17.09 -2.31
N PRO A 111 -1.69 -17.86 -2.24
CA PRO A 111 -0.72 -17.96 -3.35
C PRO A 111 -1.35 -18.40 -4.67
N GLU A 112 -2.38 -19.26 -4.62
CA GLU A 112 -3.10 -19.72 -5.81
C GLU A 112 -3.92 -18.59 -6.46
N GLU A 113 -4.57 -17.75 -5.65
CA GLU A 113 -5.31 -16.58 -6.13
C GLU A 113 -4.37 -15.57 -6.77
N LEU A 114 -3.19 -15.34 -6.18
CA LEU A 114 -2.18 -14.45 -6.76
C LEU A 114 -1.67 -14.91 -8.13
N ALA A 115 -1.68 -16.22 -8.39
CA ALA A 115 -1.21 -16.80 -9.64
C ALA A 115 -2.29 -16.82 -10.73
N ASN A 116 -3.56 -17.01 -10.35
CA ASN A 116 -4.62 -17.39 -11.31
C ASN A 116 -5.80 -16.41 -11.37
N SER A 117 -5.94 -15.50 -10.42
CA SER A 117 -7.06 -14.56 -10.39
C SER A 117 -6.76 -13.26 -11.11
N LYS A 118 -7.82 -12.64 -11.64
CA LYS A 118 -7.76 -11.24 -12.09
C LYS A 118 -7.32 -10.36 -10.93
N ARG A 119 -6.35 -9.49 -11.18
CA ARG A 119 -5.76 -8.60 -10.19
C ARG A 119 -6.02 -7.16 -10.58
N LEU A 120 -6.43 -6.35 -9.62
CA LEU A 120 -6.73 -4.93 -9.79
C LEU A 120 -5.91 -4.11 -8.80
N VAL A 121 -5.41 -2.96 -9.25
CA VAL A 121 -4.81 -1.94 -8.39
C VAL A 121 -5.87 -0.91 -8.05
N VAL A 122 -6.07 -0.65 -6.76
CA VAL A 122 -7.15 0.21 -6.25
C VAL A 122 -6.55 1.46 -5.62
N ARG A 123 -6.92 2.64 -6.10
CA ARG A 123 -6.40 3.92 -5.58
C ARG A 123 -7.43 5.03 -5.62
N ARG A 124 -7.13 6.16 -4.96
CA ARG A 124 -7.94 7.38 -5.06
C ARG A 124 -7.99 7.86 -6.51
N SER A 125 -9.18 8.14 -7.04
CA SER A 125 -9.32 8.75 -8.38
C SER A 125 -8.60 10.08 -8.44
N VAL A 126 -7.80 10.27 -9.48
CA VAL A 126 -7.11 11.53 -9.81
C VAL A 126 -7.53 11.94 -11.21
N GLU A 127 -7.95 13.19 -11.38
CA GLU A 127 -8.30 13.71 -12.70
C GLU A 127 -7.07 13.75 -13.61
N GLY A 128 -7.26 13.36 -14.88
CA GLY A 128 -6.19 13.39 -15.88
C GLY A 128 -5.16 12.27 -15.78
N GLY A 129 -5.48 11.17 -15.09
CA GLY A 129 -4.62 9.98 -15.04
C GLY A 129 -4.31 9.41 -16.43
N ALA A 130 -3.07 8.95 -16.63
CA ALA A 130 -2.60 8.42 -17.92
C ALA A 130 -3.20 7.04 -18.27
N ARG A 131 -3.73 6.32 -17.28
CA ARG A 131 -4.35 4.99 -17.45
C ARG A 131 -5.86 5.11 -17.35
N VAL A 132 -6.57 4.30 -18.13
CA VAL A 132 -8.03 4.18 -18.06
C VAL A 132 -8.38 3.11 -17.02
N PRO A 133 -9.15 3.44 -15.98
CA PRO A 133 -9.61 2.48 -14.99
C PRO A 133 -10.74 1.59 -15.53
N GLU A 134 -10.87 0.37 -14.99
CA GLU A 134 -12.02 -0.50 -15.21
C GLU A 134 -13.27 0.00 -14.49
N ILE A 135 -13.08 0.58 -13.31
CA ILE A 135 -14.14 1.20 -12.50
C ILE A 135 -13.60 2.54 -12.00
N ASP A 136 -14.33 3.63 -12.19
CA ASP A 136 -14.03 4.92 -11.60
C ASP A 136 -15.30 5.56 -11.05
N LEU A 137 -15.52 5.35 -9.75
CA LEU A 137 -16.75 5.76 -9.09
C LEU A 137 -16.50 6.03 -7.62
N GLY A 138 -17.24 6.99 -7.02
CA GLY A 138 -17.11 7.29 -5.59
C GLY A 138 -15.71 7.79 -5.19
N GLY A 139 -14.96 8.35 -6.15
CA GLY A 139 -13.60 8.79 -5.94
C GLY A 139 -12.58 7.65 -5.74
N ILE A 140 -12.91 6.43 -6.12
CA ILE A 140 -11.96 5.32 -6.16
C ILE A 140 -11.88 4.76 -7.57
N SER A 141 -10.67 4.46 -8.01
CA SER A 141 -10.42 3.88 -9.34
C SER A 141 -9.79 2.50 -9.20
N PHE A 142 -10.26 1.56 -10.01
CA PHE A 142 -9.75 0.20 -10.12
C PHE A 142 -9.08 0.04 -11.47
N PHE A 143 -7.80 -0.26 -11.49
CA PHE A 143 -7.01 -0.46 -12.71
C PHE A 143 -6.66 -1.93 -12.87
N GLU A 144 -6.72 -2.44 -14.09
CA GLU A 144 -6.18 -3.76 -14.38
C GLU A 144 -4.70 -3.83 -13.98
N TYR A 145 -4.33 -4.86 -13.23
CA TYR A 145 -2.93 -5.16 -12.96
C TYR A 145 -2.31 -5.71 -14.23
N ALA A 146 -1.61 -4.85 -14.95
CA ALA A 146 -0.86 -5.18 -16.14
C ALA A 146 0.62 -4.90 -15.82
N PRO A 147 1.36 -5.89 -15.29
CA PRO A 147 2.78 -5.70 -15.07
C PRO A 147 3.42 -5.36 -16.42
N PRO A 148 4.40 -4.44 -16.48
CA PRO A 148 5.13 -4.20 -17.71
C PRO A 148 5.77 -5.53 -18.12
N PHE A 149 5.27 -6.12 -19.22
CA PHE A 149 5.57 -7.52 -19.56
C PHE A 149 7.05 -7.78 -19.88
N ALA A 150 7.84 -6.72 -20.05
CA ALA A 150 9.29 -6.74 -19.95
C ALA A 150 9.80 -5.31 -19.76
N LEU A 151 10.62 -5.08 -18.73
CA LEU A 151 11.61 -4.01 -18.81
C LEU A 151 12.71 -4.51 -19.74
N ALA A 152 12.49 -4.44 -21.05
CA ALA A 152 13.44 -4.98 -22.02
C ALA A 152 14.77 -4.20 -21.96
N SER A 153 14.67 -2.88 -21.89
CA SER A 153 15.77 -1.93 -21.72
C SER A 153 15.22 -0.51 -21.53
N GLY A 154 15.96 0.35 -20.85
CA GLY A 154 15.63 1.78 -20.69
C GLY A 154 15.67 2.23 -19.23
N ALA A 155 15.53 3.55 -19.05
CA ALA A 155 15.49 4.18 -17.74
C ALA A 155 14.06 4.50 -17.33
N LEU A 156 13.67 4.01 -16.16
CA LEU A 156 12.47 4.42 -15.44
C LEU A 156 12.88 5.37 -14.32
N THR A 157 12.09 6.42 -14.11
CA THR A 157 12.33 7.40 -13.05
C THR A 157 11.08 7.58 -12.22
N LEU A 158 11.24 7.74 -10.90
CA LEU A 158 10.11 8.02 -10.01
C LEU A 158 9.31 9.26 -10.45
N LYS A 159 9.98 10.25 -11.04
CA LYS A 159 9.35 11.48 -11.54
C LYS A 159 8.37 11.25 -12.68
N LYS A 160 8.67 10.35 -13.62
CA LYS A 160 7.85 10.11 -14.82
C LYS A 160 6.97 8.87 -14.69
N ASP A 161 7.48 7.85 -14.01
CA ASP A 161 6.93 6.49 -13.98
C ASP A 161 6.41 6.14 -12.58
N ARG A 162 6.00 7.14 -11.79
CA ARG A 162 5.60 7.01 -10.38
C ARG A 162 4.62 5.86 -10.14
N ASP A 163 3.58 5.78 -10.96
CA ASP A 163 2.55 4.75 -10.85
C ASP A 163 3.12 3.36 -11.12
N LEU A 164 4.04 3.23 -12.07
CA LEU A 164 4.72 1.97 -12.36
C LEU A 164 5.54 1.49 -11.16
N PHE A 165 6.24 2.41 -10.49
CA PHE A 165 6.97 2.10 -9.27
C PHE A 165 6.04 1.67 -8.14
N SER A 166 5.00 2.44 -7.83
CA SER A 166 4.06 2.12 -6.74
C SER A 166 3.35 0.78 -6.97
N ASP A 167 2.88 0.56 -8.20
CA ASP A 167 2.03 -0.59 -8.53
C ASP A 167 2.84 -1.89 -8.59
N TYR A 168 4.01 -1.84 -9.25
CA TYR A 168 4.69 -3.04 -9.73
C TYR A 168 6.09 -3.22 -9.16
N LEU A 169 6.88 -2.15 -9.05
CA LEU A 169 8.32 -2.29 -8.79
C LEU A 169 8.68 -2.20 -7.32
N LEU A 170 8.03 -1.33 -6.54
CA LEU A 170 8.30 -1.19 -5.13
C LEU A 170 7.63 -2.34 -4.34
N GLY A 171 8.44 -3.04 -3.56
CA GLY A 171 7.99 -4.01 -2.58
C GLY A 171 7.85 -3.39 -1.19
N SER A 172 8.14 -4.16 -0.15
CA SER A 172 8.15 -3.68 1.24
C SER A 172 9.34 -2.76 1.53
N GLY A 173 9.20 -1.94 2.58
CA GLY A 173 10.28 -1.11 3.12
C GLY A 173 10.46 0.23 2.43
N TRP A 174 9.48 0.69 1.66
CA TRP A 174 9.46 2.00 1.02
C TRP A 174 8.35 2.87 1.60
N THR A 175 8.53 4.19 1.57
CA THR A 175 7.43 5.15 1.72
C THR A 175 6.63 5.21 0.42
N ALA A 176 5.47 5.87 0.49
CA ALA A 176 4.82 6.39 -0.70
C ALA A 176 5.83 7.20 -1.53
N PRO A 177 5.84 7.05 -2.87
CA PRO A 177 6.64 7.89 -3.75
C PRO A 177 6.32 9.37 -3.61
N ASP A 178 7.37 10.19 -3.50
CA ASP A 178 7.32 11.65 -3.61
C ASP A 178 7.34 12.08 -5.09
N GLU A 179 7.55 13.37 -5.39
CA GLU A 179 7.61 13.91 -6.74
C GLU A 179 8.75 13.34 -7.60
N SER A 180 9.85 12.87 -6.99
CA SER A 180 11.04 12.46 -7.75
C SER A 180 11.83 11.30 -7.16
N PHE A 181 11.46 10.81 -5.97
CA PHE A 181 12.10 9.67 -5.32
C PHE A 181 11.16 9.04 -4.29
N THR A 182 11.54 7.87 -3.74
CA THR A 182 10.91 7.31 -2.54
C THR A 182 11.98 6.95 -1.50
N TRP A 183 11.69 7.11 -0.22
CA TRP A 183 12.59 6.73 0.86
C TRP A 183 12.37 5.28 1.27
N SER A 184 13.47 4.55 1.50
CA SER A 184 13.41 3.32 2.27
C SER A 184 13.24 3.63 3.76
N VAL A 185 12.50 2.76 4.45
CA VAL A 185 12.24 2.85 5.89
C VAL A 185 12.66 1.57 6.58
N GLY A 186 13.51 1.72 7.59
CA GLY A 186 14.09 0.60 8.33
C GLY A 186 15.30 0.00 7.61
N SER A 187 15.69 -1.19 8.05
CA SER A 187 16.94 -1.85 7.60
C SER A 187 16.79 -2.65 6.31
N ARG A 188 15.59 -2.71 5.71
CA ARG A 188 15.32 -3.58 4.56
C ARG A 188 14.29 -2.95 3.64
N ALA A 189 14.64 -2.87 2.35
CA ALA A 189 13.72 -2.48 1.29
C ALA A 189 13.81 -3.45 0.10
N THR A 190 12.71 -3.68 -0.60
CA THR A 190 12.63 -4.65 -1.69
C THR A 190 12.14 -4.03 -2.98
N ILE A 191 12.74 -4.40 -4.10
CA ILE A 191 12.34 -3.99 -5.45
C ILE A 191 12.06 -5.27 -6.25
N ASN A 192 10.92 -5.33 -6.92
CA ASN A 192 10.52 -6.47 -7.74
C ASN A 192 10.58 -6.05 -9.21
N LEU A 193 11.48 -6.66 -9.97
CA LEU A 193 11.54 -6.45 -11.41
C LEU A 193 10.77 -7.56 -12.14
N PRO A 194 10.07 -7.23 -13.24
CA PRO A 194 9.55 -8.24 -14.14
C PRO A 194 10.71 -9.08 -14.72
N PRO A 195 10.41 -10.23 -15.36
CA PRO A 195 11.42 -10.99 -16.08
C PRO A 195 12.25 -10.11 -17.01
N LEU A 196 13.57 -10.20 -16.89
CA LEU A 196 14.52 -9.50 -17.75
C LEU A 196 15.14 -10.45 -18.78
N PRO A 197 15.55 -9.93 -19.96
CA PRO A 197 16.36 -10.68 -20.90
C PRO A 197 17.64 -11.25 -20.26
N ALA A 198 18.14 -12.35 -20.83
CA ALA A 198 19.39 -12.94 -20.39
C ALA A 198 20.55 -11.95 -20.49
N GLY A 199 21.34 -11.83 -19.43
CA GLY A 199 22.51 -10.97 -19.38
C GLY A 199 22.22 -9.48 -19.22
N SER A 200 20.97 -9.08 -18.94
CA SER A 200 20.66 -7.70 -18.61
C SER A 200 21.43 -7.21 -17.38
N HIS A 201 21.88 -5.96 -17.44
CA HIS A 201 22.41 -5.22 -16.30
C HIS A 201 21.34 -4.27 -15.76
N VAL A 202 21.31 -4.12 -14.44
CA VAL A 202 20.40 -3.20 -13.76
C VAL A 202 21.22 -2.18 -13.00
N ALA A 203 20.98 -0.89 -13.23
CA ALA A 203 21.53 0.19 -12.44
C ALA A 203 20.43 0.84 -11.59
N LEU A 204 20.63 0.88 -10.28
CA LEU A 204 19.76 1.56 -9.33
C LEU A 204 20.33 2.96 -9.07
N ASP A 205 19.55 4.01 -9.30
CA ASP A 205 19.93 5.37 -8.94
C ASP A 205 19.52 5.64 -7.49
N LEU A 206 20.49 5.54 -6.59
CA LEU A 206 20.28 5.59 -5.14
C LEU A 206 20.95 6.82 -4.53
N GLY A 207 20.22 7.52 -3.67
CA GLY A 207 20.78 8.46 -2.70
C GLY A 207 20.66 7.92 -1.28
N ALA A 208 21.39 8.48 -0.31
CA ALA A 208 21.26 8.07 1.09
C ALA A 208 21.02 9.26 2.02
N PHE A 209 20.37 8.98 3.15
CA PHE A 209 20.21 9.95 4.23
C PHE A 209 21.49 9.97 5.08
N VAL A 210 22.41 10.88 4.74
CA VAL A 210 23.70 11.11 5.43
C VAL A 210 23.73 12.52 6.04
N PRO A 211 23.03 12.75 7.17
CA PRO A 211 22.73 14.09 7.67
C PRO A 211 23.92 14.85 8.28
N VAL A 212 24.98 14.15 8.70
CA VAL A 212 26.14 14.76 9.39
C VAL A 212 27.46 14.24 8.82
N PRO A 213 28.58 14.98 8.95
CA PRO A 213 29.87 14.62 8.33
C PRO A 213 30.35 13.20 8.60
N ASP A 214 30.16 12.70 9.82
CA ASP A 214 30.59 11.35 10.22
C ASP A 214 29.55 10.25 9.94
N SER A 215 28.37 10.63 9.43
CA SER A 215 27.34 9.67 9.05
C SER A 215 27.69 9.01 7.72
N HIS A 216 27.48 7.69 7.68
CA HIS A 216 27.63 6.88 6.49
C HIS A 216 26.53 5.83 6.47
N GLN A 217 26.15 5.43 5.26
CA GLN A 217 25.14 4.41 5.03
C GLN A 217 25.78 3.30 4.21
N ARG A 218 25.99 2.14 4.82
CA ARG A 218 26.35 0.92 4.10
C ARG A 218 25.08 0.19 3.66
N VAL A 219 25.04 -0.18 2.39
CA VAL A 219 23.92 -0.91 1.79
C VAL A 219 24.44 -2.13 1.06
N ILE A 220 23.99 -3.31 1.48
CA ILE A 220 24.24 -4.56 0.78
C ILE A 220 23.10 -4.79 -0.20
N VAL A 221 23.44 -4.96 -1.47
CA VAL A 221 22.47 -5.19 -2.55
C VAL A 221 22.55 -6.66 -2.94
N SER A 222 21.41 -7.35 -2.87
CA SER A 222 21.27 -8.73 -3.31
C SER A 222 20.16 -8.85 -4.34
N ALA A 223 20.32 -9.79 -5.27
CA ALA A 223 19.33 -10.14 -6.27
C ALA A 223 19.06 -11.64 -6.19
N ASP A 224 17.79 -12.03 -6.06
CA ASP A 224 17.36 -13.43 -5.89
C ASP A 224 18.11 -14.17 -4.77
N GLY A 225 18.41 -13.46 -3.68
CA GLY A 225 19.13 -13.99 -2.51
C GLY A 225 20.66 -14.08 -2.67
N ILE A 226 21.20 -13.68 -3.82
CA ILE A 226 22.65 -13.64 -4.07
C ILE A 226 23.14 -12.21 -3.89
N GLU A 227 24.06 -11.99 -2.96
CA GLU A 227 24.74 -10.71 -2.79
C GLU A 227 25.48 -10.33 -4.09
N GLN A 228 25.18 -9.13 -4.60
CA GLN A 228 25.77 -8.59 -5.82
C GLN A 228 26.93 -7.67 -5.48
N CYS A 229 26.71 -6.78 -4.51
CA CYS A 229 27.69 -5.79 -4.08
C CYS A 229 27.29 -5.18 -2.72
N ALA A 230 28.24 -4.47 -2.11
CA ALA A 230 28.01 -3.55 -1.01
C ALA A 230 28.47 -2.15 -1.43
N VAL A 231 27.66 -1.15 -1.14
CA VAL A 231 27.96 0.26 -1.45
C VAL A 231 27.94 1.10 -0.19
N GLU A 232 28.81 2.10 -0.16
CA GLU A 232 28.92 3.06 0.94
C GLU A 232 28.47 4.43 0.45
N PHE A 233 27.61 5.07 1.23
CA PHE A 233 27.23 6.46 1.05
C PHE A 233 27.81 7.29 2.18
N THR A 234 28.31 8.47 1.82
CA THR A 234 28.88 9.47 2.74
C THR A 234 28.41 10.85 2.29
N MET A 235 28.69 11.91 3.05
CA MET A 235 28.40 13.27 2.57
C MET A 235 29.09 13.61 1.24
N ALA A 236 30.26 13.02 0.95
CA ALA A 236 30.95 13.22 -0.33
C ALA A 236 30.31 12.44 -1.49
N ILE A 237 29.68 11.31 -1.18
CA ILE A 237 29.02 10.42 -2.16
C ILE A 237 27.60 10.16 -1.67
N GLY A 238 26.76 11.20 -1.70
CA GLY A 238 25.39 11.14 -1.21
C GLY A 238 24.41 10.47 -2.19
N ARG A 239 24.80 10.31 -3.45
CA ARG A 239 24.02 9.66 -4.52
C ARG A 239 24.93 9.05 -5.58
N GLN A 240 24.61 7.84 -6.04
CA GLN A 240 25.36 7.12 -7.06
C GLN A 240 24.50 6.06 -7.75
N LYS A 241 24.92 5.63 -8.94
CA LYS A 241 24.35 4.45 -9.61
C LYS A 241 24.99 3.19 -9.05
N VAL A 242 24.16 2.21 -8.70
CA VAL A 242 24.58 0.90 -8.20
C VAL A 242 24.22 -0.16 -9.21
N GLU A 243 25.24 -0.73 -9.84
CA GLU A 243 25.09 -1.74 -10.90
C GLU A 243 25.05 -3.15 -10.32
N ILE A 244 24.11 -3.95 -10.82
CA ILE A 244 23.96 -5.37 -10.49
C ILE A 244 23.66 -6.17 -11.76
N SER A 245 23.97 -7.47 -11.72
CA SER A 245 23.77 -8.39 -12.84
C SER A 245 22.96 -9.60 -12.35
N PRO A 246 21.62 -9.48 -12.27
CA PRO A 246 20.79 -10.55 -11.73
C PRO A 246 20.92 -11.84 -12.54
N ALA A 247 21.12 -12.97 -11.85
CA ALA A 247 21.22 -14.27 -12.51
C ALA A 247 19.86 -14.82 -12.99
N GLY A 248 18.74 -14.23 -12.55
CA GLY A 248 17.38 -14.69 -12.81
C GLY A 248 16.90 -14.42 -14.24
N ILE A 249 17.28 -15.29 -15.18
CA ILE A 249 16.83 -15.21 -16.57
C ILE A 249 15.38 -15.69 -16.67
N GLY A 250 14.51 -14.89 -17.31
CA GLY A 250 13.14 -15.33 -17.67
C GLY A 250 12.18 -15.52 -16.49
N LYS A 251 12.57 -15.10 -15.28
CA LYS A 251 11.70 -15.08 -14.09
C LYS A 251 11.73 -13.69 -13.44
N PRO A 252 10.70 -13.30 -12.68
CA PRO A 252 10.74 -12.07 -11.89
C PRO A 252 11.96 -12.07 -10.95
N ILE A 253 12.58 -10.91 -10.79
CA ILE A 253 13.79 -10.73 -9.98
C ILE A 253 13.41 -9.95 -8.73
N GLN A 254 13.82 -10.45 -7.56
CA GLN A 254 13.70 -9.70 -6.32
C GLN A 254 15.07 -9.12 -5.93
N ILE A 255 15.14 -7.81 -5.90
CA ILE A 255 16.28 -7.06 -5.35
C ILE A 255 15.98 -6.72 -3.90
N ILE A 256 16.92 -6.98 -3.01
CA ILE A 256 16.83 -6.61 -1.59
C ILE A 256 17.98 -5.66 -1.29
N LEU A 257 17.62 -4.50 -0.74
CA LEU A 257 18.52 -3.52 -0.15
C LEU A 257 18.54 -3.75 1.36
N GLN A 258 19.67 -4.20 1.88
CA GLN A 258 19.89 -4.32 3.33
C GLN A 258 20.67 -3.08 3.80
N ILE A 259 19.99 -2.22 4.54
CA ILE A 259 20.55 -0.98 5.10
C ILE A 259 21.01 -1.29 6.52
N GLU A 260 22.31 -1.14 6.80
CA GLU A 260 22.86 -1.56 8.10
C GLU A 260 22.41 -0.68 9.27
N LYS A 261 22.44 0.64 9.09
CA LYS A 261 22.18 1.63 10.16
C LYS A 261 21.32 2.78 9.65
N PRO A 262 20.05 2.56 9.31
CA PRO A 262 19.17 3.66 8.91
C PRO A 262 19.09 4.71 10.04
N ILE A 263 18.93 5.98 9.69
CA ILE A 263 18.99 7.10 10.63
C ILE A 263 17.67 7.86 10.57
N SER A 264 17.10 8.21 11.73
CA SER A 264 15.96 9.14 11.75
C SER A 264 16.40 10.59 11.84
N PRO A 265 15.80 11.53 11.08
CA PRO A 265 16.07 12.95 11.23
C PRO A 265 15.90 13.44 12.68
N ALA A 266 14.92 12.92 13.42
CA ALA A 266 14.72 13.24 14.83
C ALA A 266 15.90 12.83 15.72
N SER A 267 16.52 11.66 15.47
CA SER A 267 17.66 11.18 16.28
C SER A 267 18.91 12.06 16.20
N VAL A 268 19.02 12.84 15.12
CA VAL A 268 20.11 13.80 14.88
C VAL A 268 19.69 15.26 15.06
N GLY A 269 18.50 15.50 15.63
CA GLY A 269 18.01 16.85 15.92
C GLY A 269 17.56 17.67 14.71
N MET A 270 17.31 17.03 13.56
CA MET A 270 16.89 17.68 12.30
C MET A 270 15.37 17.77 12.10
N GLY A 271 14.57 17.55 13.14
CA GLY A 271 13.11 17.66 13.08
C GLY A 271 12.39 16.67 13.99
N GLN A 272 11.13 16.40 13.68
CA GLN A 272 10.27 15.45 14.42
C GLN A 272 10.04 14.13 13.67
N ASP A 273 10.67 13.96 12.50
CA ASP A 273 10.53 12.75 11.71
C ASP A 273 11.29 11.58 12.37
N ASN A 274 10.51 10.62 12.88
CA ASN A 274 11.02 9.45 13.59
C ASN A 274 11.29 8.25 12.65
N ARG A 275 10.98 8.37 11.36
CA ARG A 275 11.22 7.29 10.40
C ARG A 275 12.72 7.02 10.31
N GLN A 276 13.10 5.76 10.37
CA GLN A 276 14.49 5.32 10.18
C GLN A 276 14.78 5.32 8.67
N LEU A 277 15.32 6.42 8.14
CA LEU A 277 15.57 6.58 6.70
C LEU A 277 16.90 5.93 6.32
N GLY A 278 16.90 5.18 5.21
CA GLY A 278 18.10 4.59 4.63
C GLY A 278 18.50 5.28 3.33
N VAL A 279 18.16 4.65 2.21
CA VAL A 279 18.34 5.16 0.86
C VAL A 279 17.06 5.71 0.24
N ALA A 280 17.21 6.70 -0.64
CA ALA A 280 16.21 7.16 -1.58
C ALA A 280 16.43 6.52 -2.95
N LEU A 281 15.37 5.98 -3.56
CA LEU A 281 15.39 5.48 -4.94
C LEU A 281 14.83 6.53 -5.89
N TYR A 282 15.61 6.91 -6.90
CA TYR A 282 15.23 7.89 -7.92
C TYR A 282 14.79 7.25 -9.24
N GLY A 283 15.33 6.07 -9.55
CA GLY A 283 15.06 5.39 -10.79
C GLY A 283 15.79 4.06 -10.93
N ILE A 284 15.43 3.33 -11.97
CA ILE A 284 15.99 2.04 -12.34
C ILE A 284 16.29 2.09 -13.84
N GLU A 285 17.50 1.72 -14.22
CA GLU A 285 17.90 1.60 -15.62
C GLU A 285 18.24 0.14 -15.91
N VAL A 286 17.68 -0.38 -17.01
CA VAL A 286 17.99 -1.71 -17.51
C VAL A 286 18.71 -1.57 -18.84
N SER A 287 19.88 -2.19 -18.96
CA SER A 287 20.61 -2.29 -20.21
C SER A 287 20.79 -3.75 -20.61
N PRO A 288 20.84 -4.06 -21.93
CA PRO A 288 21.21 -5.40 -22.37
C PRO A 288 22.66 -5.72 -21.96
N ALA A 289 23.01 -7.01 -21.96
CA ALA A 289 24.41 -7.42 -21.86
C ALA A 289 25.21 -6.64 -22.89
N ASN A 290 26.32 -6.02 -22.48
CA ASN A 290 27.27 -5.48 -23.45
C ASN A 290 27.71 -6.65 -24.33
N VAL A 291 27.26 -6.68 -25.58
CA VAL A 291 27.84 -7.56 -26.60
C VAL A 291 29.20 -6.97 -26.87
N SER A 292 30.22 -7.46 -26.17
CA SER A 292 31.60 -7.18 -26.50
C SER A 292 31.83 -7.62 -27.95
N ASN A 293 31.98 -6.65 -28.84
CA ASN A 293 32.57 -6.85 -30.17
C ASN A 293 34.04 -7.19 -30.04
#